data_AF-A0A0C7MRI1-F1
#
_entry.id   AF-A0A0C7MRI1-F1
#
_cell.length_a   1.000
_cell.length_b   1.000
_cell.length_c   1.000
_cell.angle_alpha   90.00
_cell.angle_beta   90.00
_cell.angle_gamma   90.00
#
_symmetry.space_group_name_H-M   'P 1'
#
loop_
_entity.id
_entity.type
_entity.pdbx_description
1 polymer ?
#
loop_
_entity_poly.entity_id
_entity_poly.type
_entity_poly.pdbx_seq_one_letter_code
_entity_poly.pdbx_strand_id
1 'polypeptide(L)'
;MLKRLSIRAHVPLRRQRYSTPPTYFAGAPPRPVVSSVSTSIPLSPASARVQNQDATSRKYLQDLVTVISVLALSLLAFDSYRVRVKLEAKLEQDTEHFKKTQDLVTKEFNANRKKRELQILNERKRVQTRELKVALHVALLRKQLEDLGVQPASVNQALQEFEKNAKMENSTSNVSGTRLWITENSPCKGYISDVREYD
;
A
#
# COMPACT_ATOMS: atom_id res chain seq x y z
N MET A 1 -43.63 -41.44 -2.54
CA MET A 1 -42.48 -41.28 -3.46
C MET A 1 -42.53 -39.88 -4.08
N LEU A 2 -41.73 -38.94 -3.58
CA LEU A 2 -41.65 -37.57 -4.10
C LEU A 2 -40.17 -37.25 -4.39
N LYS A 3 -39.84 -37.18 -5.68
CA LYS A 3 -38.50 -36.86 -6.19
C LYS A 3 -38.25 -35.36 -5.98
N ARG A 4 -37.35 -34.99 -5.06
CA ARG A 4 -36.82 -33.63 -4.96
C ARG A 4 -35.63 -33.49 -5.91
N LEU A 5 -35.87 -32.72 -6.98
CA LEU A 5 -34.83 -32.17 -7.84
C LEU A 5 -34.09 -31.06 -7.05
N SER A 6 -32.85 -31.33 -6.64
CA SER A 6 -31.97 -30.29 -6.10
C SER A 6 -31.02 -29.84 -7.20
N ILE A 7 -31.31 -28.65 -7.71
CA ILE A 7 -30.56 -27.93 -8.74
C ILE A 7 -29.17 -27.58 -8.20
N ARG A 8 -28.11 -28.08 -8.85
CA ARG A 8 -26.73 -27.63 -8.62
C ARG A 8 -26.60 -26.19 -9.09
N ALA A 9 -26.50 -25.25 -8.16
CA ALA A 9 -26.08 -23.89 -8.46
C ALA A 9 -24.57 -23.88 -8.77
N HIS A 10 -24.21 -23.71 -10.05
CA HIS A 10 -22.84 -23.39 -10.44
C HIS A 10 -22.57 -21.92 -10.13
N VAL A 11 -21.71 -21.67 -9.15
CA VAL A 11 -21.12 -20.35 -8.89
C VAL A 11 -20.06 -20.09 -9.96
N PRO A 12 -20.16 -19.04 -10.79
CA PRO A 12 -19.09 -18.74 -11.73
C PRO A 12 -17.88 -18.17 -10.97
N LEU A 13 -16.72 -18.80 -11.14
CA LEU A 13 -15.43 -18.30 -10.70
C LEU A 13 -15.12 -16.99 -11.46
N ARG A 14 -15.33 -15.87 -10.76
CA ARG A 14 -14.97 -14.53 -11.22
C ARG A 14 -13.45 -14.45 -11.34
N ARG A 15 -12.92 -14.49 -12.56
CA ARG A 15 -11.50 -14.22 -12.85
C ARG A 15 -11.11 -12.84 -12.30
N GLN A 16 -10.39 -12.83 -11.18
CA GLN A 16 -9.71 -11.64 -10.68
C GLN A 16 -8.61 -11.26 -11.67
N ARG A 17 -8.82 -10.18 -12.41
CA ARG A 17 -7.73 -9.50 -13.12
C ARG A 17 -6.92 -8.76 -12.08
N TYR A 18 -5.77 -9.30 -11.72
CA TYR A 18 -4.77 -8.56 -10.96
C TYR A 18 -4.25 -7.43 -11.85
N SER A 19 -4.56 -6.20 -11.48
CA SER A 19 -3.87 -5.02 -11.99
C SER A 19 -2.47 -5.05 -11.40
N THR A 20 -1.47 -5.46 -12.17
CA THR A 20 -0.07 -5.26 -11.81
C THR A 20 0.17 -3.74 -11.67
N PRO A 21 0.76 -3.26 -10.57
CA PRO A 21 1.12 -1.85 -10.44
C PRO A 21 2.18 -1.49 -11.49
N PRO A 22 2.20 -0.23 -11.98
CA PRO A 22 3.18 0.21 -12.96
C PRO A 22 4.59 0.15 -12.37
N THR A 23 5.43 -0.71 -12.95
CA THR A 23 6.84 -0.86 -12.59
C THR A 23 7.65 0.28 -13.22
N TYR A 24 7.88 1.37 -12.47
CA TYR A 24 8.68 2.52 -12.94
C TYR A 24 10.20 2.33 -12.83
N PHE A 25 10.69 1.18 -12.35
CA PHE A 25 12.11 0.95 -12.04
C PHE A 25 12.74 -0.27 -12.71
N ALA A 26 12.14 -0.81 -13.77
CA ALA A 26 12.74 -1.87 -14.57
C ALA A 26 13.25 -1.33 -15.91
N GLY A 27 14.37 -0.61 -15.88
CA GLY A 27 15.03 -0.14 -17.09
C GLY A 27 16.35 0.55 -16.78
N ALA A 28 17.44 -0.16 -17.08
CA ALA A 28 18.83 0.28 -17.34
C ALA A 28 19.44 1.43 -16.49
N PRO A 29 20.72 1.33 -16.08
CA PRO A 29 21.41 2.46 -15.47
C PRO A 29 21.37 3.68 -16.40
N PRO A 30 21.16 4.90 -15.88
CA PRO A 30 21.04 6.09 -16.69
C PRO A 30 22.33 6.29 -17.49
N ARG A 31 22.24 6.14 -18.82
CA ARG A 31 23.28 6.65 -19.71
C ARG A 31 23.33 8.16 -19.54
N PRO A 32 24.51 8.77 -19.34
CA PRO A 32 24.62 10.22 -19.35
C PRO A 32 24.15 10.71 -20.72
N VAL A 33 23.08 11.51 -20.73
CA VAL A 33 22.74 12.33 -21.89
C VAL A 33 23.83 13.38 -21.95
N VAL A 34 24.86 13.09 -22.74
CA VAL A 34 25.80 14.10 -23.18
C VAL A 34 24.97 15.04 -24.04
N SER A 35 24.62 16.21 -23.51
CA SER A 35 24.09 17.31 -24.30
C SER A 35 25.17 17.73 -25.29
N SER A 36 25.26 17.04 -26.42
CA SER A 36 25.87 17.59 -27.62
C SER A 36 24.94 18.67 -28.13
N VAL A 37 25.05 19.87 -27.54
CA VAL A 37 24.63 21.09 -28.20
C VAL A 37 25.56 21.22 -29.40
N SER A 38 25.14 20.69 -30.53
CA SER A 38 25.72 20.96 -31.83
C SER A 38 25.43 22.43 -32.14
N THR A 39 26.22 23.33 -31.59
CA THR A 39 26.34 24.71 -32.06
C THR A 39 27.07 24.66 -33.41
N SER A 40 26.39 24.16 -34.44
CA SER A 40 26.80 24.40 -35.81
C SER A 40 26.36 25.82 -36.15
N ILE A 41 27.27 26.76 -35.91
CA ILE A 41 27.25 28.06 -36.59
C ILE A 41 27.59 27.76 -38.06
N PRO A 42 26.70 27.99 -39.04
CA PRO A 42 27.14 28.08 -40.41
C PRO A 42 27.84 29.43 -40.59
N LEU A 43 29.17 29.43 -40.49
CA LEU A 43 29.99 30.52 -41.00
C LEU A 43 30.02 30.40 -42.53
N SER A 44 29.13 31.12 -43.20
CA SER A 44 29.23 31.37 -44.64
C SER A 44 29.12 32.87 -44.87
N PRO A 45 30.24 33.58 -45.12
CA PRO A 45 30.17 34.90 -45.70
C PRO A 45 30.10 34.75 -47.23
N ALA A 46 28.95 34.32 -47.73
CA ALA A 46 28.59 34.56 -49.13
C ALA A 46 28.09 36.00 -49.24
N SER A 47 29.01 36.96 -49.16
CA SER A 47 28.74 38.33 -49.60
C SER A 47 28.61 38.32 -51.12
N ALA A 48 27.43 37.95 -51.61
CA ALA A 48 26.96 38.37 -52.91
C ALA A 48 26.83 39.89 -52.85
N ARG A 49 27.87 40.59 -53.30
CA ARG A 49 27.85 42.03 -53.53
C ARG A 49 26.89 42.31 -54.68
N VAL A 50 25.61 42.46 -54.36
CA VAL A 50 24.65 43.11 -55.26
C VAL A 50 24.87 44.61 -55.12
N GLN A 51 25.82 45.14 -55.88
CA GLN A 51 25.70 46.51 -56.37
C GLN A 51 24.41 46.56 -57.19
N ASN A 52 23.45 47.37 -56.75
CA ASN A 52 22.54 48.14 -57.62
C ASN A 52 21.70 49.08 -56.74
N GLN A 53 22.22 50.31 -56.64
CA GLN A 53 21.50 51.55 -56.91
C GLN A 53 20.00 51.52 -56.56
N ASP A 54 19.69 51.92 -55.32
CA ASP A 54 18.48 52.63 -54.86
C ASP A 54 18.60 52.77 -53.34
N ALA A 55 19.48 53.69 -52.92
CA ALA A 55 20.06 53.73 -51.58
C ALA A 55 19.18 54.39 -50.50
N THR A 56 17.96 54.83 -50.85
CA THR A 56 17.05 55.50 -49.92
C THR A 56 15.84 54.63 -49.58
N SER A 57 15.14 54.06 -50.57
CA SER A 57 13.92 53.25 -50.39
C SER A 57 14.16 51.90 -49.70
N ARG A 58 15.30 51.21 -49.94
CA ARG A 58 15.62 49.94 -49.25
C ARG A 58 15.99 50.12 -47.77
N LYS A 59 16.53 51.29 -47.39
CA LYS A 59 16.86 51.61 -45.99
C LYS A 59 15.60 51.76 -45.15
N TYR A 60 14.59 52.46 -45.66
CA TYR A 60 13.29 52.58 -44.97
C TYR A 60 12.58 51.24 -44.80
N LEU A 61 12.67 50.33 -45.78
CA LEU A 61 12.11 48.98 -45.65
C LEU A 61 12.86 48.14 -44.61
N GLN A 62 14.19 48.24 -44.55
CA GLN A 62 14.99 47.59 -43.51
C GLN A 62 14.66 48.15 -42.11
N ASP A 63 14.51 49.47 -41.99
CA ASP A 63 14.10 50.12 -40.74
C ASP A 63 12.67 49.72 -40.32
N LEU A 64 11.74 49.54 -41.27
CA LEU A 64 10.42 49.01 -40.97
C LEU A 64 10.48 47.55 -40.51
N VAL A 65 11.30 46.72 -41.13
CA VAL A 65 11.48 45.32 -40.72
C VAL A 65 12.12 45.21 -39.34
N THR A 66 13.06 46.09 -38.98
CA THR A 66 13.63 46.12 -37.63
C THR A 66 12.62 46.60 -36.60
N VAL A 67 11.81 47.61 -36.90
CA VAL A 67 10.73 48.07 -36.01
C VAL A 67 9.67 46.97 -35.83
N ILE A 68 9.25 46.31 -36.91
CA ILE A 68 8.29 45.20 -36.85
C ILE A 68 8.88 44.01 -36.10
N SER A 69 10.16 43.69 -36.26
CA SER A 69 10.79 42.58 -35.55
C SER A 69 10.92 42.87 -34.05
N VAL A 70 11.29 44.10 -33.67
CA VAL A 70 11.32 44.53 -32.26
C VAL A 70 9.92 44.52 -31.65
N LEU A 71 8.90 44.93 -32.40
CA LEU A 71 7.50 44.88 -31.97
C LEU A 71 7.02 43.42 -31.81
N ALA A 72 7.35 42.54 -32.74
CA ALA A 72 7.01 41.12 -32.64
C ALA A 72 7.71 40.46 -31.44
N LEU A 73 8.99 40.78 -31.20
CA LEU A 73 9.74 40.27 -30.06
C LEU A 73 9.16 40.77 -28.74
N SER A 74 8.73 42.03 -28.66
CA SER A 74 8.18 42.61 -27.44
C SER A 74 6.82 42.00 -27.09
N LEU A 75 5.96 41.77 -28.10
CA LEU A 75 4.69 41.07 -27.92
C LEU A 75 4.89 39.60 -27.49
N LEU A 76 5.87 38.90 -28.10
CA LEU A 76 6.21 37.53 -27.72
C LEU A 76 6.77 37.45 -26.30
N ALA A 77 7.61 38.39 -25.90
CA ALA A 77 8.15 38.47 -24.54
C ALA A 77 7.04 38.71 -23.51
N PHE A 78 6.08 39.59 -23.83
CA PHE A 78 4.95 39.87 -22.97
C PHE A 78 4.01 38.67 -22.81
N ASP A 79 3.70 37.95 -23.88
CA ASP A 79 2.88 36.73 -23.81
C ASP A 79 3.60 35.64 -23.01
N SER A 80 4.90 35.44 -23.28
CA SER A 80 5.74 34.50 -22.52
C SER A 80 5.76 34.81 -21.03
N TYR A 81 5.84 36.09 -20.66
CA TYR A 81 5.77 36.51 -19.26
C TYR A 81 4.42 36.17 -18.62
N ARG A 82 3.31 36.49 -19.31
CA ARG A 82 1.96 36.16 -18.82
C ARG A 82 1.73 34.67 -18.64
N VAL A 83 2.25 33.85 -19.56
CA VAL A 83 2.19 32.39 -19.46
C VAL A 83 3.00 31.91 -18.26
N ARG A 84 4.22 32.41 -18.05
CA ARG A 84 5.07 32.05 -16.91
C ARG A 84 4.41 32.36 -15.57
N VAL A 85 3.86 33.56 -15.39
CA VAL A 85 3.17 33.95 -14.14
C VAL A 85 1.97 33.03 -13.86
N LYS A 86 1.19 32.68 -14.88
CA LYS A 86 0.07 31.72 -14.72
C LYS A 86 0.56 30.31 -14.35
N LEU A 87 1.70 29.90 -14.91
CA LEU A 87 2.28 28.59 -14.63
C LEU A 87 2.83 28.52 -13.21
N GLU A 88 3.50 29.57 -12.75
CA GLU A 88 4.00 29.70 -11.38
C GLU A 88 2.86 29.64 -10.36
N ALA A 89 1.77 30.38 -10.59
CA ALA A 89 0.59 30.33 -9.73
C ALA A 89 -0.04 28.92 -9.67
N LYS A 90 -0.09 28.20 -10.80
CA LYS A 90 -0.57 26.81 -10.83
C LYS A 90 0.37 25.87 -10.09
N LEU A 91 1.68 26.00 -10.30
CA LEU A 91 2.67 25.20 -9.59
C LEU A 91 2.59 25.42 -8.08
N GLU A 92 2.43 26.66 -7.64
CA GLU A 92 2.24 26.96 -6.22
C GLU A 92 0.99 26.27 -5.68
N GLN A 93 -0.14 26.39 -6.37
CA GLN A 93 -1.39 25.71 -6.00
C GLN A 93 -1.24 24.18 -5.96
N ASP A 94 -0.55 23.59 -6.94
CA ASP A 94 -0.29 22.16 -7.00
C ASP A 94 0.64 21.70 -5.86
N THR A 95 1.66 22.50 -5.51
CA THR A 95 2.55 22.19 -4.38
C THR A 95 1.81 22.27 -3.05
N GLU A 96 0.92 23.24 -2.87
CA GLU A 96 0.08 23.31 -1.67
C GLU A 96 -0.87 22.12 -1.58
N HIS A 97 -1.51 21.77 -2.70
CA HIS A 97 -2.41 20.62 -2.75
C HIS A 97 -1.65 19.33 -2.45
N PHE A 98 -0.47 19.15 -3.02
CA PHE A 98 0.40 18.01 -2.76
C PHE A 98 0.82 17.93 -1.28
N LYS A 99 1.20 19.05 -0.66
CA LYS A 99 1.50 19.08 0.78
C LYS A 99 0.30 18.66 1.62
N LYS A 100 -0.88 19.22 1.33
CA LYS A 100 -2.13 18.89 2.04
C LYS A 100 -2.48 17.40 1.90
N THR A 101 -2.35 16.82 0.71
CA THR A 101 -2.64 15.40 0.52
C THR A 101 -1.61 14.51 1.22
N GLN A 102 -0.32 14.89 1.18
CA GLN A 102 0.73 14.18 1.92
C GLN A 102 0.48 14.21 3.44
N ASP A 103 0.09 15.34 3.99
CA ASP A 103 -0.25 15.47 5.41
C ASP A 103 -1.45 14.61 5.80
N LEU A 104 -2.49 14.55 4.95
CA LEU A 104 -3.62 13.67 5.17
C LEU A 104 -3.21 12.19 5.12
N VAL A 105 -2.42 11.78 4.12
CA VAL A 105 -1.96 10.39 3.99
C VAL A 105 -1.11 9.98 5.19
N THR A 106 -0.21 10.84 5.65
CA THR A 106 0.62 10.55 6.84
C THR A 106 -0.23 10.45 8.11
N LYS A 107 -1.24 11.31 8.26
CA LYS A 107 -2.18 11.26 9.39
C LYS A 107 -2.99 9.96 9.39
N GLU A 108 -3.56 9.57 8.25
CA GLU A 108 -4.33 8.33 8.12
C GLU A 108 -3.45 7.09 8.35
N PHE A 109 -2.22 7.10 7.84
CA PHE A 109 -1.26 6.02 8.08
C PHE A 109 -0.95 5.87 9.59
N ASN A 110 -0.69 6.98 10.27
CA ASN A 110 -0.42 6.97 11.71
C ASN A 110 -1.65 6.54 12.53
N ALA A 111 -2.85 6.97 12.13
CA ALA A 111 -4.10 6.53 12.77
C ALA A 111 -4.33 5.02 12.59
N ASN A 112 -4.11 4.50 11.38
CA ASN A 112 -4.26 3.08 11.08
C ASN A 112 -3.22 2.23 11.84
N ARG A 113 -1.97 2.71 11.93
CA ARG A 113 -0.92 2.06 12.73
C ARG A 113 -1.31 1.97 14.19
N LYS A 114 -1.74 3.07 14.81
CA LYS A 114 -2.20 3.10 16.20
C LYS A 114 -3.39 2.18 16.43
N LYS A 115 -4.36 2.17 15.50
CA LYS A 115 -5.52 1.26 15.57
C LYS A 115 -5.08 -0.20 15.57
N ARG A 116 -4.15 -0.58 14.69
CA ARG A 116 -3.61 -1.94 14.64
C ARG A 116 -2.87 -2.30 15.94
N GLU A 117 -2.04 -1.39 16.45
CA GLU A 117 -1.31 -1.60 17.71
C GLU A 117 -2.27 -1.79 18.90
N LEU A 118 -3.35 -1.00 18.97
CA LEU A 118 -4.40 -1.15 19.98
C LEU A 118 -5.17 -2.47 19.84
N GLN A 119 -5.48 -2.89 18.61
CA GLN A 119 -6.13 -4.18 18.36
C GLN A 119 -5.25 -5.33 18.84
N ILE A 120 -3.96 -5.33 18.47
CA ILE A 120 -2.99 -6.35 18.92
C ILE A 120 -2.87 -6.37 20.44
N LEU A 121 -2.83 -5.20 21.08
CA LEU A 121 -2.76 -5.11 22.53
C LEU A 121 -4.02 -5.69 23.19
N ASN A 122 -5.20 -5.41 22.63
CA ASN A 122 -6.45 -5.92 23.16
C ASN A 122 -6.58 -7.44 22.95
N GLU A 123 -6.14 -7.96 21.81
CA GLU A 123 -6.05 -9.39 21.56
C GLU A 123 -5.13 -10.08 22.57
N ARG A 124 -3.93 -9.53 22.82
CA ARG A 124 -3.00 -10.05 23.84
C ARG A 124 -3.61 -10.02 25.24
N LYS A 125 -4.26 -8.91 25.61
CA LYS A 125 -4.94 -8.78 26.90
C LYS A 125 -6.05 -9.84 27.05
N ARG A 126 -6.84 -10.07 26.00
CA ARG A 126 -7.91 -11.09 26.01
C ARG A 126 -7.34 -12.49 26.17
N VAL A 127 -6.26 -12.82 25.44
CA VAL A 127 -5.56 -14.10 25.59
C VAL A 127 -5.04 -14.29 27.02
N GLN A 128 -4.34 -13.31 27.58
CA GLN A 128 -3.84 -13.38 28.96
C GLN A 128 -4.96 -13.52 29.99
N THR A 129 -6.07 -12.81 29.81
CA THR A 129 -7.23 -12.90 30.70
C THR A 129 -7.84 -14.30 30.64
N ARG A 130 -7.96 -14.87 29.44
CA ARG A 130 -8.46 -16.23 29.22
C ARG A 130 -7.55 -17.26 29.89
N GLU A 131 -6.24 -17.17 29.66
CA GLU A 131 -5.23 -18.04 30.28
C GLU A 131 -5.29 -17.98 31.81
N LEU A 132 -5.42 -16.77 32.38
CA LEU A 132 -5.55 -16.59 33.82
C LEU A 132 -6.83 -17.23 34.38
N LYS A 133 -7.97 -17.03 33.71
CA LYS A 133 -9.23 -17.65 34.13
C LYS A 133 -9.13 -19.19 34.11
N VAL A 134 -8.52 -19.75 33.06
CA VAL A 134 -8.31 -21.21 32.94
C VAL A 134 -7.35 -21.71 34.02
N ALA A 135 -6.23 -21.01 34.25
CA ALA A 135 -5.28 -21.37 35.30
C ALA A 135 -5.93 -21.37 36.69
N LEU A 136 -6.77 -20.37 36.98
CA LEU A 136 -7.52 -20.29 38.23
C LEU A 136 -8.55 -21.42 38.35
N HIS A 137 -9.28 -21.74 37.27
CA HIS A 137 -10.24 -22.83 37.27
C HIS A 137 -9.54 -24.18 37.52
N VAL A 138 -8.40 -24.44 36.87
CA VAL A 138 -7.61 -25.67 37.12
C VAL A 138 -7.09 -25.72 38.56
N ALA A 139 -6.62 -24.60 39.12
CA ALA A 139 -6.18 -24.54 40.51
C ALA A 139 -7.34 -24.83 41.49
N LEU A 140 -8.53 -24.30 41.21
CA LEU A 140 -9.73 -24.56 42.02
C LEU A 140 -10.16 -26.03 41.94
N LEU A 141 -10.14 -26.63 40.75
CA LEU A 141 -10.45 -28.05 40.57
C LEU A 141 -9.46 -28.94 41.33
N ARG A 142 -8.16 -28.63 41.29
CA ARG A 142 -7.16 -29.36 42.08
C ARG A 142 -7.44 -29.28 43.58
N LYS A 143 -7.76 -28.08 44.08
CA LYS A 143 -8.15 -27.91 45.47
C LYS A 143 -9.39 -28.74 45.83
N GLN A 144 -10.42 -28.70 44.99
CA GLN A 144 -11.65 -29.49 45.21
C GLN A 144 -11.38 -31.00 45.23
N LEU A 145 -10.48 -31.49 44.39
CA LEU A 145 -10.09 -32.91 44.38
C LEU A 145 -9.33 -33.28 45.67
N GLU A 146 -8.41 -32.43 46.11
CA GLU A 146 -7.68 -32.61 47.38
C GLU A 146 -8.64 -32.61 48.58
N ASP A 147 -9.62 -31.69 48.61
CA ASP A 147 -10.66 -31.62 49.64
C ASP A 147 -11.54 -32.90 49.68
N LEU A 148 -11.68 -33.59 48.53
CA LEU A 148 -12.40 -34.86 48.40
C LEU A 148 -11.49 -36.10 48.63
N GLY A 149 -10.22 -35.91 48.98
CA GLY A 149 -9.25 -36.98 49.24
C GLY A 149 -8.70 -37.65 47.97
N VAL A 150 -8.91 -37.06 46.79
CA VAL A 150 -8.39 -37.55 45.51
C VAL A 150 -7.14 -36.76 45.14
N GLN A 151 -6.01 -37.45 44.92
CA GLN A 151 -4.80 -36.77 44.48
C GLN A 151 -4.94 -36.31 43.01
N PRO A 152 -4.70 -35.02 42.71
CA PRO A 152 -4.76 -34.52 41.34
C PRO A 152 -3.61 -35.08 40.50
N ALA A 153 -3.88 -35.30 39.21
CA ALA A 153 -2.89 -35.78 38.26
C ALA A 153 -1.70 -34.80 38.11
N SER A 154 -0.50 -35.37 37.95
CA SER A 154 0.72 -34.57 37.75
C SER A 154 0.71 -33.86 36.38
N VAL A 155 1.41 -32.72 36.29
CA VAL A 155 1.52 -31.95 35.04
C VAL A 155 2.09 -32.81 33.90
N ASN A 156 3.06 -33.68 34.19
CA ASN A 156 3.69 -34.54 33.20
C ASN A 156 2.72 -35.57 32.62
N GLN A 157 1.87 -36.17 33.45
CA GLN A 157 0.84 -37.10 32.99
C GLN A 157 -0.20 -36.39 32.11
N ALA A 158 -0.63 -35.18 32.51
CA ALA A 158 -1.55 -34.37 31.72
C ALA A 158 -0.97 -33.99 30.34
N LEU A 159 0.32 -33.69 30.25
CA LEU A 159 1.00 -33.41 28.98
C LEU A 159 1.04 -34.63 28.06
N GLN A 160 1.34 -35.82 28.61
CA GLN A 160 1.34 -37.06 27.84
C GLN A 160 -0.05 -37.39 27.28
N GLU A 161 -1.11 -37.20 28.08
CA GLU A 161 -2.49 -37.39 27.61
C GLU A 161 -2.90 -36.34 26.58
N PHE A 162 -2.44 -35.10 26.73
CA PHE A 162 -2.67 -34.03 25.78
C PHE A 162 -2.05 -34.36 24.42
N GLU A 163 -0.77 -34.71 24.37
CA GLU A 163 -0.09 -35.08 23.12
C GLU A 163 -0.72 -36.29 22.43
N LYS A 164 -1.24 -37.24 23.21
CA LYS A 164 -1.93 -38.43 22.70
C LYS A 164 -3.29 -38.11 22.08
N ASN A 165 -4.05 -37.19 22.68
CA ASN A 165 -5.46 -36.96 22.34
C ASN A 165 -5.71 -35.70 21.49
N ALA A 166 -4.82 -34.69 21.58
CA ALA A 166 -4.89 -33.44 20.84
C ALA A 166 -4.11 -33.56 19.53
N LYS A 167 -4.72 -33.07 18.44
CA LYS A 167 -4.08 -32.97 17.13
C LYS A 167 -4.11 -31.52 16.65
N MET A 168 -3.04 -31.15 15.95
CA MET A 168 -2.83 -29.81 15.42
C MET A 168 -3.03 -29.80 13.91
N GLU A 169 -3.94 -28.97 13.40
CA GLU A 169 -4.05 -28.75 11.96
C GLU A 169 -3.04 -27.70 11.50
N ASN A 170 -1.99 -28.16 10.83
CA ASN A 170 -1.04 -27.30 10.14
C ASN A 170 -1.41 -27.19 8.66
N SER A 171 -2.65 -26.77 8.36
CA SER A 171 -3.00 -26.41 6.99
C SER A 171 -2.35 -25.07 6.63
N THR A 172 -1.50 -25.05 5.60
CA THR A 172 -0.75 -23.88 5.12
C THR A 172 -1.63 -22.71 4.65
N SER A 173 -2.95 -22.92 4.56
CA SER A 173 -3.95 -21.88 4.30
C SER A 173 -4.33 -21.06 5.53
N ASN A 174 -3.90 -21.44 6.74
CA ASN A 174 -4.29 -20.82 8.00
C ASN A 174 -3.17 -19.93 8.56
N VAL A 175 -2.91 -18.80 7.91
CA VAL A 175 -1.82 -17.85 8.23
C VAL A 175 -1.97 -17.17 9.62
N SER A 176 -3.04 -17.43 10.37
CA SER A 176 -3.25 -16.85 11.71
C SER A 176 -3.85 -17.78 12.77
N GLY A 177 -4.00 -19.07 12.50
CA GLY A 177 -4.79 -19.92 13.40
C GLY A 177 -4.38 -21.38 13.38
N THR A 178 -3.40 -21.74 14.20
CA THR A 178 -3.21 -23.12 14.62
C THR A 178 -4.48 -23.57 15.35
N ARG A 179 -5.31 -24.40 14.70
CA ARG A 179 -6.50 -24.95 15.34
C ARG A 179 -6.13 -26.29 15.97
N LEU A 180 -6.20 -26.33 17.29
CA LEU A 180 -6.13 -27.58 18.05
C LEU A 180 -7.52 -28.19 18.08
N TRP A 181 -7.63 -29.47 17.76
CA TRP A 181 -8.83 -30.24 17.97
C TRP A 181 -8.52 -31.52 18.71
N ILE A 182 -9.53 -32.01 19.41
CA ILE A 182 -9.45 -33.25 20.16
C ILE A 182 -10.04 -34.37 19.30
N THR A 183 -9.37 -35.52 19.29
CA THR A 183 -9.83 -36.70 18.54
C THR A 183 -11.21 -37.17 19.02
N GLU A 184 -12.07 -37.57 18.08
CA GLU A 184 -13.46 -37.94 18.39
C GLU A 184 -13.59 -39.14 19.33
N ASN A 185 -12.56 -39.99 19.37
CA ASN A 185 -12.51 -41.20 20.21
C ASN A 185 -11.91 -40.95 21.60
N SER A 186 -11.54 -39.72 21.94
CA SER A 186 -10.93 -39.44 23.25
C SER A 186 -12.00 -39.36 24.35
N PRO A 187 -11.78 -39.99 25.52
CA PRO A 187 -12.72 -39.91 26.64
C PRO A 187 -12.80 -38.50 27.23
N CYS A 188 -11.78 -37.67 27.00
CA CYS A 188 -11.66 -36.31 27.51
C CYS A 188 -12.62 -35.32 26.81
N LYS A 189 -13.19 -35.67 25.65
CA LYS A 189 -14.01 -34.77 24.84
C LYS A 189 -15.25 -34.24 25.57
N GLY A 190 -15.86 -35.06 26.44
CA GLY A 190 -17.04 -34.68 27.22
C GLY A 190 -16.75 -33.72 28.39
N TYR A 191 -15.48 -33.60 28.79
CA TYR A 191 -15.05 -32.78 29.93
C TYR A 191 -14.43 -31.44 29.50
N ILE A 192 -14.43 -31.14 28.21
CA ILE A 192 -13.90 -29.88 27.69
C ILE A 192 -14.89 -28.76 28.06
N SER A 193 -14.40 -27.77 28.81
CA SER A 193 -15.13 -26.53 29.04
C SER A 193 -15.34 -25.75 27.73
N ASP A 194 -16.48 -25.09 27.58
CA ASP A 194 -16.72 -24.25 26.39
C ASP A 194 -15.74 -23.07 26.39
N VAL A 195 -15.03 -22.88 25.27
CA VAL A 195 -14.04 -21.80 25.09
C VAL A 195 -14.70 -20.42 25.29
N ARG A 196 -15.99 -20.30 24.98
CA ARG A 196 -16.75 -19.06 25.11
C ARG A 196 -16.98 -18.64 26.57
N GLU A 197 -16.91 -19.55 27.52
CA GLU A 197 -17.06 -19.23 28.96
C GLU A 197 -15.88 -18.43 29.51
N TYR A 198 -14.72 -18.49 28.84
CA TYR A 198 -13.50 -17.81 29.27
C TYR A 198 -13.21 -16.51 28.52
N ASP A 199 -14.02 -16.15 27.52
CA ASP A 199 -13.96 -14.85 26.84
C ASP A 199 -14.51 -13.69 27.68
#